data_AF-A0A8C5D6Z9-F1
#
_entry.id   AF-A0A8C5D6Z9-F1
#
_cell.length_a   1.000
_cell.length_b   1.000
_cell.length_c   1.000
_cell.angle_alpha   90.00
_cell.angle_beta   90.00
_cell.angle_gamma   90.00
#
_symmetry.space_group_name_H-M   'P 1'
#
loop_
_entity.id
_entity.type
_entity.pdbx_description
1 polymer ?
#
loop_
_entity_poly.entity_id
_entity_poly.type
_entity_poly.pdbx_seq_one_letter_code
_entity_poly.pdbx_strand_id
1 'polypeptide(L)'
;CFCVCYCVFSCVLLCVCVTIVVDTLTVDPALLLIVVGSAMFLITFLGCFGALRNATCVLKTFLSILVLVLLLQVAAGVVGYLFTHERLMMKAVVRYREDQDLENAIDFIQKKFQCCGVQNYRDWSQNLYFQCSDSNPSLEACGVPFSCCVLQQNQVKTYSNNNIKISHFYYKALFRQ
;
A
#
# COMPACT_ATOMS: atom_id res chain seq x y z
N CYS A 1 32.10 -12.13 26.36
CA CYS A 1 31.11 -11.07 26.62
C CYS A 1 30.55 -10.48 25.32
N PHE A 2 31.39 -9.94 24.43
CA PHE A 2 30.99 -9.43 23.08
C PHE A 2 30.18 -10.46 22.28
N CYS A 3 30.63 -11.73 22.27
CA CYS A 3 29.95 -12.82 21.55
C CYS A 3 28.58 -13.18 22.14
N VAL A 4 28.36 -13.02 23.46
CA VAL A 4 27.09 -13.41 24.09
C VAL A 4 26.04 -12.32 23.92
N CYS A 5 26.40 -11.05 24.10
CA CYS A 5 25.51 -9.93 23.76
C CYS A 5 25.21 -9.90 22.26
N TYR A 6 26.20 -10.18 21.42
CA TYR A 6 26.00 -10.26 19.97
C TYR A 6 25.12 -11.45 19.58
N CYS A 7 25.30 -12.65 20.16
CA CYS A 7 24.44 -13.80 19.89
C CYS A 7 23.01 -13.59 20.39
N VAL A 8 22.82 -13.01 21.58
CA VAL A 8 21.48 -12.72 22.11
C VAL A 8 20.80 -11.63 21.28
N PHE A 9 21.50 -10.55 20.97
CA PHE A 9 20.93 -9.47 20.15
C PHE A 9 20.71 -9.90 18.70
N SER A 10 21.60 -10.71 18.13
CA SER A 10 21.45 -11.30 16.80
C SER A 10 20.30 -12.30 16.76
N CYS A 11 20.09 -13.12 17.79
CA CYS A 11 18.93 -14.00 17.88
C CYS A 11 17.63 -13.21 18.04
N VAL A 12 17.62 -12.14 18.84
CA VAL A 12 16.45 -11.25 18.98
C VAL A 12 16.16 -10.53 17.68
N LEU A 13 17.19 -10.02 16.98
CA LEU A 13 17.02 -9.34 15.70
C LEU A 13 16.60 -10.33 14.60
N LEU A 14 17.12 -11.56 14.59
CA LEU A 14 16.65 -12.65 13.71
C LEU A 14 15.20 -13.01 14.00
N CYS A 15 14.81 -13.19 15.27
CA CYS A 15 13.43 -13.48 15.64
C CYS A 15 12.49 -12.33 15.26
N VAL A 16 12.86 -11.09 15.56
CA VAL A 16 12.09 -9.89 15.21
C VAL A 16 11.99 -9.73 13.69
N CYS A 17 13.06 -10.00 12.95
CA CYS A 17 13.03 -9.95 11.49
C CYS A 17 12.13 -11.06 10.91
N VAL A 18 12.17 -12.27 11.48
CA VAL A 18 11.30 -13.38 11.08
C VAL A 18 9.84 -13.09 11.43
N THR A 19 9.53 -12.56 12.62
CA THR A 19 8.14 -12.18 12.96
C THR A 19 7.66 -11.02 12.11
N ILE A 20 8.48 -9.99 11.88
CA ILE A 20 8.15 -8.85 11.01
C ILE A 20 7.85 -9.32 9.59
N VAL A 21 8.65 -10.23 9.03
CA VAL A 21 8.41 -10.80 7.69
C VAL A 21 7.13 -11.64 7.66
N VAL A 22 6.86 -12.42 8.70
CA VAL A 22 5.64 -13.24 8.79
C VAL A 22 4.37 -12.38 9.01
N ASP A 23 4.46 -11.29 9.76
CA ASP A 23 3.36 -10.36 10.02
C ASP A 23 3.11 -9.43 8.82
N THR A 24 4.16 -9.01 8.10
CA THR A 24 3.99 -8.23 6.85
C THR A 24 3.41 -9.05 5.71
N LEU A 25 3.49 -10.37 5.78
CA LEU A 25 2.76 -11.25 4.86
C LEU A 25 1.27 -11.36 5.20
N THR A 26 0.81 -10.86 6.35
CA THR A 26 -0.54 -11.13 6.86
C THR A 26 -1.44 -9.92 7.17
N VAL A 27 -0.99 -8.66 7.34
CA VAL A 27 -1.94 -7.59 7.75
C VAL A 27 -1.59 -6.13 7.43
N ASP A 28 -2.65 -5.38 7.14
CA ASP A 28 -2.94 -3.94 7.22
C ASP A 28 -1.77 -2.92 7.31
N PRO A 29 -1.69 -1.91 6.40
CA PRO A 29 -0.64 -0.89 6.42
C PRO A 29 -0.56 -0.08 7.72
N ALA A 30 -1.64 0.02 8.51
CA ALA A 30 -1.61 0.72 9.79
C ALA A 30 -0.83 -0.05 10.87
N LEU A 31 -0.93 -1.39 10.89
CA LEU A 31 -0.25 -2.24 11.86
C LEU A 31 1.26 -2.24 11.61
N LEU A 32 1.66 -2.22 10.34
CA LEU A 32 3.05 -2.07 9.91
C LEU A 32 3.67 -0.79 10.49
N LEU A 33 2.99 0.36 10.39
CA LEU A 33 3.49 1.63 10.90
C LEU A 33 3.69 1.62 12.42
N ILE A 34 2.76 1.02 13.17
CA ILE A 34 2.86 0.90 14.64
C ILE A 34 4.07 0.05 15.03
N VAL A 35 4.25 -1.11 14.39
CA VAL A 35 5.35 -2.03 14.68
C VAL A 35 6.69 -1.39 14.37
N VAL A 36 6.86 -0.81 13.18
CA VAL A 36 8.10 -0.13 12.78
C VAL A 36 8.40 1.04 13.72
N GLY A 37 7.39 1.85 14.06
CA GLY A 37 7.55 2.96 15.00
C GLY A 37 8.02 2.52 16.39
N SER A 38 7.44 1.44 16.92
CA SER A 38 7.84 0.88 18.21
C SER A 38 9.29 0.35 18.21
N ALA A 39 9.72 -0.30 17.13
CA ALA A 39 11.08 -0.79 16.97
C ALA A 39 12.09 0.36 16.87
N MET A 40 11.78 1.41 16.11
CA MET A 40 12.62 2.60 16.01
C MET A 40 12.81 3.28 17.37
N PHE A 41 11.75 3.35 18.19
CA PHE A 41 11.83 3.90 19.54
C PHE A 41 12.78 3.11 20.44
N LEU A 42 12.66 1.77 20.45
CA LEU A 42 13.53 0.89 21.25
C LEU A 42 15.00 0.99 20.84
N ILE A 43 15.28 0.98 19.53
CA ILE A 43 16.65 1.12 18.99
C ILE A 43 17.26 2.46 19.40
N THR A 44 16.48 3.54 19.34
CA THR A 44 16.92 4.89 19.70
C THR A 44 17.18 5.02 21.20
N PHE A 45 16.33 4.44 22.03
CA PHE A 45 16.51 4.40 23.49
C PHE A 45 17.80 3.66 23.86
N LEU A 46 18.03 2.47 23.29
CA LEU A 46 19.26 1.70 23.52
C LEU A 46 20.52 2.45 23.04
N GLY A 47 20.44 3.17 21.92
CA GLY A 47 21.51 4.03 21.44
C GLY A 47 21.84 5.16 22.42
N CYS A 48 20.82 5.82 22.97
CA CYS A 48 20.97 6.88 23.97
C CYS A 48 21.61 6.36 25.27
N PHE A 49 21.14 5.23 25.80
CA PHE A 49 21.72 4.60 26.98
C PHE A 49 23.16 4.10 26.75
N GLY A 50 23.45 3.58 25.57
CA GLY A 50 24.79 3.14 25.17
C GLY A 50 25.81 4.29 25.13
N ALA A 51 25.38 5.47 24.64
CA ALA A 51 26.19 6.67 24.62
C ALA A 51 26.44 7.23 26.02
N LEU A 52 25.41 7.27 26.88
CA LEU A 52 25.51 7.79 28.25
C LEU A 52 26.44 6.97 29.15
N ARG A 53 26.48 5.64 28.98
CA ARG A 53 27.24 4.76 29.88
C ARG A 53 28.72 4.57 29.48
N ASN A 54 29.22 5.34 28.51
CA ASN A 54 30.58 5.24 27.94
C ASN A 54 31.01 3.79 27.60
N ALA A 55 30.03 2.95 27.26
CA ALA A 55 30.21 1.52 27.05
C ALA A 55 30.58 1.28 25.59
N THR A 56 31.90 1.26 25.30
CA THR A 56 32.44 1.13 23.93
C THR A 56 31.94 -0.12 23.19
N CYS A 57 31.63 -1.19 23.93
CA CYS A 57 31.01 -2.40 23.41
C CYS A 57 29.60 -2.14 22.83
N VAL A 58 28.76 -1.39 23.56
CA VAL A 58 27.37 -1.09 23.18
C VAL A 58 27.33 -0.14 21.98
N LEU A 59 28.24 0.84 21.95
CA LEU A 59 28.34 1.78 20.83
C LEU A 59 28.80 1.08 19.53
N LYS A 60 29.77 0.16 19.61
CA LYS A 60 30.21 -0.63 18.43
C LYS A 60 29.12 -1.55 17.90
N THR A 61 28.34 -2.20 18.78
CA THR A 61 27.21 -3.02 18.35
C THR A 61 26.12 -2.18 17.69
N PHE A 62 25.81 -1.01 18.23
CA PHE A 62 24.83 -0.08 17.65
C PHE A 62 25.23 0.35 16.22
N LEU A 63 26.48 0.76 16.02
CA LEU A 63 27.00 1.11 14.71
C LEU A 63 26.95 -0.08 13.73
N SER A 64 27.29 -1.29 14.19
CA SER A 64 27.23 -2.49 13.34
C SER A 64 25.80 -2.82 12.89
N ILE A 65 24.80 -2.65 13.76
CA ILE A 65 23.39 -2.87 13.43
C ILE A 65 22.90 -1.83 12.43
N LEU A 66 23.27 -0.56 12.61
CA LEU A 66 22.91 0.50 11.67
C LEU A 66 23.44 0.22 10.26
N VAL A 67 24.69 -0.22 10.14
CA VAL A 67 25.28 -0.59 8.84
C VAL A 67 24.53 -1.78 8.22
N LEU A 68 24.21 -2.81 9.00
CA LEU A 68 23.46 -3.97 8.50
C LEU A 68 22.06 -3.59 8.02
N VAL A 69 21.33 -2.80 8.80
CA VAL A 69 19.99 -2.31 8.44
C VAL A 69 20.05 -1.44 7.18
N LEU A 70 21.07 -0.59 7.04
CA LEU A 70 21.25 0.24 5.85
C LEU A 70 21.50 -0.62 4.59
N LEU A 71 22.32 -1.65 4.68
CA LEU A 71 22.53 -2.59 3.58
C LEU A 71 21.24 -3.33 3.20
N LEU A 72 20.47 -3.78 4.19
CA LEU A 72 19.16 -4.40 3.98
C LEU A 72 18.15 -3.44 3.34
N GLN A 73 18.12 -2.18 3.76
CA GLN A 73 17.26 -1.16 3.16
C GLN A 73 17.63 -0.87 1.71
N VAL A 74 18.93 -0.79 1.38
CA VAL A 74 19.37 -0.63 -0.01
C VAL A 74 18.98 -1.86 -0.83
N ALA A 75 19.20 -3.06 -0.31
CA ALA A 75 18.80 -4.30 -1.00
C ALA A 75 17.28 -4.33 -1.24
N ALA A 76 16.47 -4.01 -0.22
CA ALA A 76 15.02 -3.92 -0.33
C ALA A 76 14.58 -2.83 -1.33
N GLY A 77 15.25 -1.68 -1.34
CA GLY A 77 14.99 -0.61 -2.31
C GLY A 77 15.31 -1.04 -3.74
N VAL A 78 16.42 -1.74 -3.96
CA VAL A 78 16.80 -2.28 -5.28
C VAL A 78 15.81 -3.37 -5.72
N VAL A 79 15.45 -4.29 -4.83
CA VAL A 79 14.44 -5.33 -5.12
C VAL A 79 13.09 -4.69 -5.41
N GLY A 80 12.66 -3.70 -4.61
CA GLY A 80 11.43 -2.95 -4.83
C GLY A 80 11.41 -2.17 -6.14
N TYR A 81 12.57 -1.66 -6.57
CA TYR A 81 12.73 -1.04 -7.89
C TYR A 81 12.63 -2.05 -9.04
N LEU A 82 13.26 -3.22 -8.89
CA LEU A 82 13.25 -4.29 -9.90
C LEU A 82 11.90 -5.01 -9.99
N PHE A 83 11.17 -5.15 -8.89
CA PHE A 83 9.81 -5.65 -8.90
C PHE A 83 8.90 -4.59 -9.55
N THR A 84 8.55 -4.83 -10.81
CA THR A 84 7.56 -4.02 -11.54
C THR A 84 6.30 -3.90 -10.69
N HIS A 85 6.05 -2.68 -10.21
CA HIS A 85 4.91 -2.32 -9.36
C HIS A 85 3.58 -2.76 -9.99
N GLU A 86 3.57 -2.84 -11.32
CA GLU A 86 2.45 -3.26 -12.14
C GLU A 86 1.87 -4.62 -11.76
N ARG A 87 2.70 -5.64 -11.47
CA ARG A 87 2.18 -6.99 -11.15
C ARG A 87 1.47 -7.03 -9.81
N LEU A 88 2.02 -6.35 -8.81
CA LEU A 88 1.42 -6.25 -7.48
C LEU A 88 0.14 -5.42 -7.51
N MET A 89 0.18 -4.28 -8.20
CA MET A 89 -0.98 -3.39 -8.37
C MET A 89 -2.09 -4.05 -9.21
N MET A 90 -1.74 -4.83 -10.24
CA MET A 90 -2.72 -5.56 -11.04
C MET A 90 -3.42 -6.63 -10.22
N LYS A 91 -2.70 -7.31 -9.33
CA LYS A 91 -3.29 -8.26 -8.38
C LYS A 91 -4.23 -7.56 -7.40
N ALA A 92 -3.90 -6.34 -6.97
CA ALA A 92 -4.77 -5.51 -6.14
C ALA A 92 -6.06 -5.12 -6.87
N VAL A 93 -5.99 -4.77 -8.16
CA VAL A 93 -7.17 -4.47 -9.00
C VAL A 93 -8.09 -5.68 -9.18
N VAL A 94 -7.53 -6.88 -9.41
CA VAL A 94 -8.31 -8.13 -9.54
C VAL A 94 -9.01 -8.50 -8.24
N ARG A 95 -8.45 -8.13 -7.08
CA ARG A 95 -8.99 -8.42 -5.75
C ARG A 95 -9.75 -7.26 -5.13
N TYR A 96 -10.04 -6.20 -5.90
CA TYR A 96 -10.60 -4.96 -5.37
C TYR A 96 -11.87 -5.15 -4.52
N ARG A 97 -12.72 -6.13 -4.86
CA ARG A 97 -13.96 -6.46 -4.12
C ARG A 97 -13.80 -7.56 -3.06
N GLU A 98 -12.61 -8.12 -2.86
CA GLU A 98 -12.38 -9.16 -1.84
C GLU A 98 -12.30 -8.56 -0.43
N ASP A 99 -11.67 -7.39 -0.26
CA ASP A 99 -11.42 -6.74 1.03
C ASP A 99 -11.85 -5.27 1.04
N GLN A 100 -12.63 -4.85 2.05
CA GLN A 100 -13.12 -3.47 2.18
C GLN A 100 -11.97 -2.45 2.38
N ASP A 101 -10.92 -2.84 3.10
CA ASP A 101 -9.76 -1.98 3.33
C ASP A 101 -8.96 -1.77 2.04
N LEU A 102 -8.90 -2.78 1.19
CA LEU A 102 -8.28 -2.70 -0.14
C LEU A 102 -9.08 -1.77 -1.07
N GLU A 103 -10.42 -1.89 -1.07
CA GLU A 103 -11.32 -1.00 -1.78
C GLU A 103 -11.09 0.47 -1.37
N ASN A 104 -11.12 0.74 -0.07
CA ASN A 104 -10.91 2.08 0.48
C ASN A 104 -9.53 2.65 0.15
N ALA A 105 -8.48 1.83 0.21
CA ALA A 105 -7.11 2.24 -0.10
C ALA A 105 -6.94 2.58 -1.58
N ILE A 106 -7.44 1.74 -2.49
CA ILE A 106 -7.39 1.97 -3.94
C ILE A 106 -8.19 3.23 -4.29
N ASP A 107 -9.38 3.39 -3.72
CA ASP A 107 -10.22 4.57 -3.96
C ASP A 107 -9.57 5.86 -3.47
N PHE A 108 -8.90 5.82 -2.30
CA PHE A 108 -8.14 6.94 -1.78
C PHE A 108 -6.99 7.32 -2.71
N ILE A 109 -6.20 6.33 -3.17
CA ILE A 109 -5.09 6.56 -4.10
C ILE A 109 -5.61 7.15 -5.41
N GLN A 110 -6.65 6.58 -6.00
CA GLN A 110 -7.22 7.03 -7.27
C GLN A 110 -7.76 8.47 -7.18
N LYS A 111 -8.48 8.80 -6.10
CA LYS A 111 -8.92 10.18 -5.84
C LYS A 111 -7.77 11.13 -5.55
N LYS A 112 -6.78 10.72 -4.76
CA LYS A 112 -5.67 11.58 -4.32
C LYS A 112 -4.74 11.94 -5.47
N PHE A 113 -4.42 10.95 -6.31
CA PHE A 113 -3.50 11.11 -7.44
C PHE A 113 -4.21 11.38 -8.76
N GLN A 114 -5.54 11.39 -8.76
CA GLN A 114 -6.37 11.61 -9.94
C GLN A 114 -5.98 10.64 -11.07
N CYS A 115 -5.86 9.36 -10.73
CA CYS A 115 -5.49 8.27 -11.66
C CYS A 115 -6.58 7.19 -11.69
N CYS A 116 -6.58 6.36 -12.72
CA CYS A 116 -7.55 5.27 -12.85
C CYS A 116 -6.91 4.01 -13.44
N GLY A 117 -6.96 2.91 -12.68
CA GLY A 117 -6.25 1.67 -13.00
C GLY A 117 -4.77 1.71 -12.65
N VAL A 118 -4.01 0.72 -13.11
CA VAL A 118 -2.56 0.61 -12.88
C VAL A 118 -1.82 1.42 -13.94
N GLN A 119 -2.12 1.13 -15.20
CA GLN A 119 -1.68 1.90 -16.36
C GLN A 119 -2.85 2.65 -16.99
N ASN A 120 -4.05 2.04 -17.01
CA ASN A 120 -5.18 2.60 -17.72
C ASN A 120 -6.53 2.15 -17.12
N TYR A 121 -7.60 2.88 -17.40
CA TYR A 121 -8.95 2.52 -16.93
C TYR A 121 -9.40 1.13 -17.39
N ARG A 122 -8.80 0.62 -18.48
CA ARG A 122 -9.09 -0.71 -19.04
C ARG A 122 -8.61 -1.85 -18.13
N ASP A 123 -7.71 -1.59 -17.19
CA ASP A 123 -7.23 -2.60 -16.25
C ASP A 123 -8.37 -3.17 -15.40
N TRP A 124 -9.42 -2.37 -15.18
CA TRP A 124 -10.64 -2.81 -14.51
C TRP A 124 -11.36 -3.96 -15.23
N SER A 125 -11.16 -4.14 -16.55
CA SER A 125 -11.73 -5.28 -17.29
C SER A 125 -11.20 -6.64 -16.83
N GLN A 126 -10.08 -6.68 -16.10
CA GLN A 126 -9.52 -7.90 -15.52
C GLN A 126 -10.18 -8.30 -14.20
N ASN A 127 -10.93 -7.39 -13.58
CA ASN A 127 -11.68 -7.68 -12.35
C ASN A 127 -13.02 -8.34 -12.69
N LEU A 128 -13.38 -9.39 -11.95
CA LEU A 128 -14.59 -10.19 -12.21
C LEU A 128 -15.88 -9.34 -12.26
N TYR A 129 -15.96 -8.28 -11.44
CA TYR A 129 -17.16 -7.44 -11.34
C TYR A 129 -17.25 -6.37 -12.44
N PHE A 130 -16.11 -5.93 -13.00
CA PHE A 130 -16.06 -4.88 -14.03
C PHE A 130 -15.78 -5.42 -15.43
N GLN A 131 -15.48 -6.72 -15.55
CA GLN A 131 -15.22 -7.39 -16.82
C GLN A 131 -16.37 -7.17 -17.80
N CYS A 132 -16.03 -6.68 -18.98
CA CYS A 132 -16.99 -6.44 -20.04
C CYS A 132 -17.21 -7.73 -20.83
N SER A 133 -18.22 -8.50 -20.43
CA SER A 133 -18.66 -9.72 -21.10
C SER A 133 -20.19 -9.81 -21.01
N ASP A 134 -20.84 -10.24 -22.09
CA ASP A 134 -22.29 -10.44 -22.13
C ASP A 134 -22.78 -11.49 -21.12
N SER A 135 -21.87 -12.36 -20.67
CA SER A 135 -22.11 -13.39 -19.65
C SER A 135 -21.91 -12.91 -18.22
N ASN A 136 -21.44 -11.68 -17.99
CA ASN A 136 -21.17 -11.17 -16.65
C ASN A 136 -22.48 -10.66 -16.01
N PRO A 137 -22.97 -11.28 -14.91
CA PRO A 137 -24.20 -10.84 -14.24
C PRO A 137 -24.02 -9.56 -13.42
N SER A 138 -22.80 -9.02 -13.32
CA SER A 138 -22.49 -7.86 -12.48
C SER A 138 -23.12 -6.59 -13.03
N LEU A 139 -23.77 -5.81 -12.16
CA LEU A 139 -24.34 -4.50 -12.50
C LEU A 139 -23.27 -3.46 -12.89
N GLU A 140 -22.02 -3.70 -12.50
CA GLU A 140 -20.88 -2.84 -12.79
C GLU A 140 -20.05 -3.32 -13.99
N ALA A 141 -20.55 -4.31 -14.74
CA ALA A 141 -19.87 -4.80 -15.94
C ALA A 141 -19.66 -3.66 -16.96
N CYS A 142 -18.50 -3.68 -17.63
CA CYS A 142 -18.04 -2.61 -18.53
C CYS A 142 -17.87 -1.23 -17.84
N GLY A 143 -17.90 -1.18 -16.51
CA GLY A 143 -17.72 0.02 -15.71
C GLY A 143 -16.32 0.17 -15.12
N VAL A 144 -16.17 1.20 -14.28
CA VAL A 144 -15.01 1.45 -13.42
C VAL A 144 -15.52 1.87 -12.04
N PRO A 145 -14.70 1.78 -10.98
CA PRO A 145 -15.11 2.23 -9.66
C PRO A 145 -15.47 3.71 -9.61
N PHE A 146 -16.25 4.08 -8.59
CA PHE A 146 -16.68 5.46 -8.41
C PHE A 146 -15.53 6.44 -8.18
N SER A 147 -14.41 5.98 -7.62
CA SER A 147 -13.18 6.76 -7.45
C SER A 147 -12.52 7.15 -8.79
N CYS A 148 -12.71 6.34 -9.83
CA CYS A 148 -12.34 6.62 -11.22
C CYS A 148 -13.37 7.44 -12.00
N CYS A 149 -14.59 7.60 -11.46
CA CYS A 149 -15.71 8.23 -12.15
C CYS A 149 -15.75 9.73 -11.83
N VAL A 150 -15.74 10.58 -12.87
CA VAL A 150 -16.01 12.01 -12.72
C VAL A 150 -17.33 12.42 -13.33
N LEU A 151 -18.00 13.34 -12.62
CA LEU A 151 -19.17 14.03 -13.13
C LEU A 151 -18.77 14.94 -14.28
N GLN A 152 -19.35 14.70 -15.46
CA GLN A 152 -19.16 15.59 -16.59
C GLN A 152 -20.06 16.84 -16.37
N GLN A 153 -19.47 17.93 -15.86
CA GLN A 153 -20.17 19.19 -15.54
C GLN A 153 -20.99 19.75 -16.73
N ASN A 154 -20.62 19.42 -17.98
CA ASN A 154 -21.26 19.91 -19.20
C ASN A 154 -22.35 18.97 -19.79
N GLN A 155 -22.81 17.94 -19.08
CA GLN A 155 -23.85 17.02 -19.57
C GLN A 155 -24.98 16.78 -18.55
N VAL A 156 -25.36 17.78 -17.76
CA VAL A 156 -26.66 17.72 -17.06
C VAL A 156 -27.75 17.95 -18.12
N LYS A 157 -28.23 16.89 -18.77
CA LYS A 157 -29.45 16.97 -19.57
C LYS A 157 -30.63 16.99 -18.61
N THR A 158 -31.06 18.18 -18.20
CA THR A 158 -32.29 18.35 -17.44
C THR A 158 -33.48 18.07 -18.36
N TYR A 159 -34.06 16.88 -18.28
CA TYR A 159 -35.34 16.63 -18.94
C TYR A 159 -36.44 17.22 -18.07
N SER A 160 -37.19 18.19 -18.62
CA SER A 160 -38.34 18.81 -17.95
C SER A 160 -39.61 18.34 -18.63
N ASN A 161 -40.35 17.45 -17.97
CA ASN A 161 -41.73 17.13 -18.36
C ASN A 161 -42.62 17.32 -17.13
N ASN A 162 -43.57 18.26 -17.22
CA ASN A 162 -44.63 18.53 -16.25
C ASN A 162 -44.24 18.35 -14.77
N ASN A 163 -43.33 19.21 -14.30
CA ASN A 163 -42.86 19.37 -12.91
C ASN A 163 -41.88 18.32 -12.36
N ILE A 164 -41.39 17.37 -13.17
CA ILE A 164 -40.32 16.45 -12.77
C ILE A 164 -39.02 16.84 -13.49
N LYS A 165 -38.00 17.28 -12.72
CA LYS A 165 -36.63 17.46 -13.21
C LYS A 165 -35.87 16.16 -13.02
N ILE A 166 -35.58 15.45 -14.11
CA ILE A 166 -34.70 14.27 -14.10
C ILE A 166 -33.34 14.71 -14.62
N SER A 167 -32.33 14.68 -13.77
CA SER A 167 -30.93 14.94 -14.13
C SER A 167 -30.23 13.62 -14.42
N HIS A 168 -30.00 13.31 -15.69
CA HIS A 168 -29.12 12.21 -16.07
C HIS A 168 -27.67 12.68 -15.92
N PHE A 169 -26.94 12.10 -14.96
CA PHE A 169 -25.51 12.35 -14.80
C PHE A 169 -24.74 11.42 -15.75
N TYR A 170 -24.05 11.99 -16.73
CA TYR A 170 -23.09 11.25 -17.54
C TYR A 170 -21.76 11.21 -16.79
N TYR A 171 -21.27 9.99 -16.55
CA TYR A 171 -19.97 9.75 -15.94
C TYR A 171 -18.91 9.49 -17.02
N LYS A 172 -17.72 10.07 -16.83
CA LYS A 172 -16.55 9.79 -17.67
C LYS A 172 -15.44 9.22 -16.78
N ALA A 173 -14.69 8.25 -17.29
CA ALA A 173 -13.50 7.75 -16.60
C ALA A 173 -12.44 8.87 -16.54
N LEU A 174 -11.87 9.07 -15.36
CA LEU A 174 -10.81 10.03 -15.08
C LEU A 174 -9.51 9.59 -15.80
N PHE A 175 -9.06 10.40 -16.76
CA PHE A 175 -7.80 10.20 -17.47
C PHE A 175 -6.81 11.30 -17.06
N ARG A 176 -5.67 10.91 -16.53
CA ARG A 176 -4.48 11.76 -16.47
C ARG A 176 -3.59 11.33 -17.63
N GLN A 177 -3.47 12.18 -18.65
CA GLN A 177 -2.42 12.06 -19.68
C GLN A 177 -1.10 12.57 -19.12
#